data_AF-A0A6H1LHR2-F1
#
_entry.id   AF-A0A6H1LHR2-F1
#
_cell.length_a   1.000
_cell.length_b   1.000
_cell.length_c   1.000
_cell.angle_alpha   90.00
_cell.angle_beta   90.00
_cell.angle_gamma   90.00
#
_symmetry.space_group_name_H-M   'P 1'
#
loop_
_entity.id
_entity.type
_entity.pdbx_description
1 polymer ?
#
loop_
_entity_poly.entity_id
_entity_poly.type
_entity_poly.pdbx_seq_one_letter_code
_entity_poly.pdbx_strand_id
1 'polypeptide(L)'
;MRTRPPRTRTRRLALAMATAAALAVTTALVLPSSASAADTSPVGFGAGTTGGGGATAATVSTLDAFKAAVTGDTAKVVRVNGLITLSGQVDIGSNTTVLGVGSASGFTGGGLRLKKVTNVVVRNLNISKPLKPADGITVQASTKVWIDHNSFSSDRDHGKDYYDGLLDINHGADYVTVSWNTFKDHYKGSLVGHSDNNASEDAGHLRVTYHHNWFNNVNSRIPSLRFGTGHFYDNYVVGADTAVHSRMGAQMLVENNVFRTTTVAVTTNRDSDVDGYANLRGNDLGGAATEISQVGTFTTPPYSYTAEPASSVVASVTSGAGAGKL
;
A
#
# COMPACT_ATOMS: atom_id res chain seq x y z
N MET A 1 -3.79 -2.05 102.72
CA MET A 1 -3.02 -2.21 101.46
C MET A 1 -3.68 -1.30 100.42
N ARG A 2 -3.15 -0.10 100.14
CA ARG A 2 -2.21 0.20 99.02
C ARG A 2 -2.75 -0.41 97.71
N THR A 3 -3.17 0.33 96.68
CA THR A 3 -2.34 1.27 95.88
C THR A 3 -3.14 2.07 94.83
N ARG A 4 -2.76 3.35 94.71
CA ARG A 4 -2.64 4.23 93.52
C ARG A 4 -3.87 4.63 92.65
N PRO A 5 -4.05 5.95 92.39
CA PRO A 5 -4.87 6.43 91.30
C PRO A 5 -4.09 6.38 89.96
N PRO A 6 -4.76 6.18 88.80
CA PRO A 6 -4.10 6.29 87.51
C PRO A 6 -4.07 7.73 87.00
N ARG A 7 -2.95 8.03 86.34
CA ARG A 7 -2.47 9.30 85.81
C ARG A 7 -3.34 9.87 84.69
N THR A 8 -3.45 11.19 84.69
CA THR A 8 -3.85 12.05 83.57
C THR A 8 -3.09 11.72 82.28
N ARG A 9 -3.83 11.46 81.19
CA ARG A 9 -3.33 11.59 79.81
C ARG A 9 -4.19 12.60 79.07
N THR A 10 -3.64 13.79 78.89
CA THR A 10 -4.04 14.77 77.88
C THR A 10 -4.02 14.13 76.49
N ARG A 11 -5.19 13.95 75.87
CA ARG A 11 -5.28 13.69 74.43
C ARG A 11 -5.46 15.03 73.72
N ARG A 12 -4.40 15.49 73.06
CA ARG A 12 -4.47 16.55 72.04
C ARG A 12 -5.38 16.06 70.91
N LEU A 13 -6.47 16.77 70.63
CA LEU A 13 -7.18 16.62 69.35
C LEU A 13 -6.26 17.20 68.26
N ALA A 14 -5.71 16.34 67.42
CA ALA A 14 -5.15 16.75 66.14
C ALA A 14 -6.32 16.79 65.14
N LEU A 15 -6.64 17.99 64.66
CA LEU A 15 -7.60 18.21 63.59
C LEU A 15 -6.97 17.72 62.29
N ALA A 16 -7.39 16.55 61.81
CA ALA A 16 -7.00 16.05 60.49
C ALA A 16 -7.75 16.86 59.43
N MET A 17 -7.06 17.79 58.76
CA MET A 17 -7.58 18.41 57.55
C MET A 17 -7.58 17.37 56.43
N ALA A 18 -8.76 16.89 56.06
CA ALA A 18 -8.95 16.09 54.86
C ALA A 18 -8.91 17.03 53.64
N THR A 19 -7.76 17.11 52.97
CA THR A 19 -7.67 17.72 51.64
C THR A 19 -8.27 16.75 50.63
N ALA A 20 -9.49 17.03 50.18
CA ALA A 20 -10.08 16.37 49.02
C ALA A 20 -9.36 16.87 47.76
N ALA A 21 -8.41 16.09 47.26
CA ALA A 21 -7.82 16.32 45.94
C ALA A 21 -8.83 15.85 44.88
N ALA A 22 -9.50 16.80 44.24
CA ALA A 22 -10.30 16.52 43.06
C ALA A 22 -9.36 16.14 41.91
N LEU A 23 -9.33 14.85 41.54
CA LEU A 23 -8.69 14.41 40.31
C LEU A 23 -9.53 14.89 39.13
N ALA A 24 -9.11 15.96 38.47
CA ALA A 24 -9.62 16.33 37.17
C ALA A 24 -9.05 15.34 36.14
N VAL A 25 -9.85 14.34 35.75
CA VAL A 25 -9.53 13.49 34.59
C VAL A 25 -9.80 14.32 33.34
N THR A 26 -8.75 14.92 32.78
CA THR A 26 -8.81 15.49 31.43
C THR A 26 -8.79 14.34 30.43
N THR A 27 -9.95 13.94 29.92
CA THR A 27 -10.03 13.16 28.69
C THR A 27 -9.61 14.08 27.54
N ALA A 28 -8.35 14.02 27.13
CA ALA A 28 -7.93 14.60 25.86
C ALA A 28 -8.66 13.85 24.76
N LEU A 29 -9.56 14.52 24.03
CA LEU A 29 -10.05 14.02 22.75
C LEU A 29 -8.82 13.97 21.82
N VAL A 30 -8.19 12.81 21.70
CA VAL A 30 -7.23 12.55 20.63
C VAL A 30 -8.07 12.49 19.36
N LEU A 31 -8.13 13.62 18.65
CA LEU A 31 -8.66 13.63 17.29
C LEU A 31 -7.84 12.64 16.48
N PRO A 32 -8.46 11.78 15.65
CA PRO A 32 -7.71 10.89 14.79
C PRO A 32 -6.76 11.72 13.93
N SER A 33 -5.46 11.49 14.08
CA SER A 33 -4.44 12.12 13.25
C SER A 33 -4.63 11.58 11.83
N SER A 34 -5.03 12.45 10.90
CA SER A 34 -5.04 12.13 9.47
C SER A 34 -3.62 11.82 8.99
N ALA A 35 -3.45 10.79 8.19
CA ALA A 35 -2.17 10.45 7.60
C ALA A 35 -1.64 11.60 6.72
N SER A 36 -0.31 11.79 6.73
CA SER A 36 0.35 12.73 5.80
C SER A 36 0.42 12.10 4.43
N ALA A 37 -0.19 12.72 3.42
CA ALA A 37 -0.08 12.24 2.04
C ALA A 37 1.36 12.39 1.50
N ALA A 38 2.14 13.38 1.91
CA ALA A 38 3.47 13.64 1.34
C ALA A 38 4.61 12.89 2.05
N ASP A 39 4.53 11.56 2.18
CA ASP A 39 5.60 10.77 2.81
C ASP A 39 6.94 10.95 2.07
N THR A 40 8.06 11.08 2.79
CA THR A 40 9.39 11.22 2.16
C THR A 40 10.09 9.87 1.94
N SER A 41 9.52 8.78 2.45
CA SER A 41 10.05 7.42 2.35
C SER A 41 8.92 6.39 2.48
N PRO A 42 9.05 5.19 1.88
CA PRO A 42 8.03 4.15 1.97
C PRO A 42 7.88 3.62 3.40
N VAL A 43 6.63 3.47 3.83
CA VAL A 43 6.26 2.63 4.98
C VAL A 43 5.95 1.21 4.49
N GLY A 44 6.40 0.21 5.24
CA GLY A 44 6.16 -1.19 4.92
C GLY A 44 7.36 -1.95 4.41
N PHE A 45 7.12 -3.04 3.67
CA PHE A 45 8.18 -3.91 3.19
C PHE A 45 9.16 -3.21 2.24
N GLY A 46 8.75 -2.14 1.55
CA GLY A 46 9.63 -1.31 0.73
C GLY A 46 10.51 -0.31 1.51
N ALA A 47 10.42 -0.27 2.84
CA ALA A 47 11.20 0.64 3.69
C ALA A 47 12.70 0.59 3.34
N GLY A 48 13.33 1.77 3.29
CA GLY A 48 14.74 1.92 2.87
C GLY A 48 14.96 2.05 1.36
N THR A 49 13.91 2.07 0.54
CA THR A 49 14.01 2.44 -0.88
C THR A 49 14.21 3.95 -1.01
N THR A 50 15.24 4.36 -1.75
CA THR A 50 15.66 5.75 -1.94
C THR A 50 15.67 6.20 -3.40
N GLY A 51 15.60 5.26 -4.35
CA GLY A 51 15.64 5.55 -5.78
C GLY A 51 16.97 6.21 -6.18
N GLY A 52 16.88 7.32 -6.89
CA GLY A 52 18.01 8.17 -7.26
C GLY A 52 18.62 8.98 -6.12
N GLY A 53 18.02 8.94 -4.92
CA GLY A 53 18.48 9.69 -3.76
C GLY A 53 18.66 11.19 -4.04
N GLY A 54 19.84 11.72 -3.72
CA GLY A 54 20.19 13.12 -3.93
C GLY A 54 20.78 13.45 -5.31
N ALA A 55 20.69 12.56 -6.31
CA ALA A 55 21.22 12.82 -7.64
C ALA A 55 20.52 14.04 -8.29
N THR A 56 21.29 14.81 -9.07
CA THR A 56 20.75 15.94 -9.81
C THR A 56 19.67 15.48 -10.78
N ALA A 57 18.51 16.13 -10.74
CA ALA A 57 17.38 15.76 -11.55
C ALA A 57 17.54 16.17 -13.02
N ALA A 58 17.30 15.23 -13.94
CA ALA A 58 17.14 15.50 -15.37
C ALA A 58 15.65 15.54 -15.71
N THR A 59 15.20 16.56 -16.45
CA THR A 59 13.79 16.66 -16.89
C THR A 59 13.67 16.22 -18.34
N VAL A 60 12.68 15.38 -18.63
CA VAL A 60 12.41 14.81 -19.95
C VAL A 60 10.95 14.97 -20.33
N SER A 61 10.67 15.14 -21.62
CA SER A 61 9.31 15.31 -22.16
C SER A 61 9.07 14.48 -23.42
N THR A 62 10.02 13.63 -23.83
CA THR A 62 9.91 12.76 -25.00
C THR A 62 10.28 11.33 -24.64
N LEU A 63 9.77 10.37 -25.41
CA LEU A 63 10.05 8.94 -25.19
C LEU A 63 11.55 8.63 -25.28
N ASP A 64 12.24 9.17 -26.27
CA ASP A 64 13.67 8.89 -26.48
C ASP A 64 14.54 9.46 -25.36
N ALA A 65 14.25 10.69 -24.93
CA ALA A 65 14.93 11.30 -23.78
C ALA A 65 14.65 10.52 -22.50
N PHE A 66 13.41 10.06 -22.30
CA PHE A 66 13.05 9.23 -21.15
C PHE A 66 13.81 7.91 -21.15
N LYS A 67 13.80 7.16 -22.25
CA LYS A 67 14.55 5.89 -22.39
C LYS A 67 16.04 6.06 -22.11
N ALA A 68 16.64 7.11 -22.65
CA ALA A 68 18.05 7.41 -22.42
C ALA A 68 18.34 7.75 -20.95
N ALA A 69 17.44 8.46 -20.27
CA ALA A 69 17.62 8.92 -18.90
C ALA A 69 17.46 7.80 -17.85
N VAL A 70 16.66 6.76 -18.12
CA VAL A 70 16.30 5.73 -17.12
C VAL A 70 17.12 4.45 -17.20
N THR A 71 18.03 4.32 -18.17
CA THR A 71 18.86 3.11 -18.33
C THR A 71 20.07 3.08 -17.38
N GLY A 72 20.64 1.89 -17.19
CA GLY A 72 21.81 1.62 -16.35
C GLY A 72 21.55 1.75 -14.84
N ASP A 73 22.57 1.59 -14.01
CA ASP A 73 22.41 1.45 -12.56
C ASP A 73 22.93 2.64 -11.72
N THR A 74 23.53 3.65 -12.37
CA THR A 74 23.97 4.89 -11.67
C THR A 74 22.77 5.62 -11.07
N ALA A 75 22.90 6.12 -9.85
CA ALA A 75 21.85 6.89 -9.17
C ALA A 75 21.35 8.06 -10.03
N LYS A 76 20.04 8.15 -10.22
CA LYS A 76 19.42 9.12 -11.14
C LYS A 76 18.00 9.51 -10.72
N VAL A 77 17.70 10.80 -10.85
CA VAL A 77 16.35 11.34 -10.70
C VAL A 77 15.89 11.84 -12.07
N VAL A 78 14.84 11.22 -12.61
CA VAL A 78 14.26 11.54 -13.92
C VAL A 78 12.89 12.14 -13.72
N ARG A 79 12.76 13.43 -14.02
CA ARG A 79 11.50 14.18 -13.95
C ARG A 79 10.79 14.11 -15.28
N VAL A 80 9.60 13.53 -15.30
CA VAL A 80 8.75 13.44 -16.49
C VAL A 80 7.88 14.69 -16.55
N ASN A 81 7.96 15.46 -17.64
CA ASN A 81 7.17 16.66 -17.85
C ASN A 81 6.27 16.49 -19.07
N GLY A 82 4.98 16.32 -18.81
CA GLY A 82 3.96 16.02 -19.82
C GLY A 82 3.60 14.53 -19.89
N LEU A 83 2.61 14.23 -20.73
CA LEU A 83 2.12 12.87 -20.97
C LEU A 83 2.87 12.25 -22.16
N ILE A 84 3.71 11.26 -21.91
CA ILE A 84 4.53 10.59 -22.93
C ILE A 84 3.81 9.33 -23.42
N THR A 85 3.52 9.24 -24.71
CA THR A 85 3.00 8.02 -25.31
C THR A 85 4.09 6.96 -25.42
N LEU A 86 3.83 5.78 -24.87
CA LEU A 86 4.69 4.61 -24.92
C LEU A 86 4.25 3.67 -26.06
N SER A 87 5.21 2.90 -26.57
CA SER A 87 4.96 1.74 -27.42
C SER A 87 5.64 0.55 -26.76
N GLY A 88 4.84 -0.35 -26.17
CA GLY A 88 5.32 -1.45 -25.35
C GLY A 88 5.80 -1.02 -23.95
N GLN A 89 6.88 -1.62 -23.49
CA GLN A 89 7.46 -1.39 -22.16
C GLN A 89 8.78 -0.62 -22.23
N VAL A 90 9.02 0.26 -21.27
CA VAL A 90 10.34 0.88 -21.04
C VAL A 90 10.98 0.29 -19.80
N ASP A 91 12.19 -0.27 -19.96
CA ASP A 91 12.97 -0.82 -18.85
C ASP A 91 13.60 0.29 -18.02
N ILE A 92 13.42 0.22 -16.70
CA ILE A 92 13.97 1.15 -15.71
C ILE A 92 15.13 0.47 -14.99
N GLY A 93 16.30 1.12 -14.97
CA GLY A 93 17.50 0.63 -14.29
C GLY A 93 17.50 0.87 -12.77
N SER A 94 18.48 0.30 -12.07
CA SER A 94 18.57 0.42 -10.61
C SER A 94 18.87 1.85 -10.15
N ASN A 95 18.60 2.15 -8.88
CA ASN A 95 18.87 3.45 -8.25
C ASN A 95 18.20 4.61 -8.98
N THR A 96 16.94 4.41 -9.37
CA THR A 96 16.20 5.37 -10.20
C THR A 96 15.00 5.92 -9.44
N THR A 97 14.83 7.25 -9.49
CA THR A 97 13.55 7.89 -9.19
C THR A 97 12.95 8.39 -10.49
N VAL A 98 11.78 7.88 -10.88
CA VAL A 98 10.94 8.45 -11.95
C VAL A 98 9.84 9.27 -11.29
N LEU A 99 9.83 10.58 -11.54
CA LEU A 99 8.97 11.54 -10.84
C LEU A 99 8.18 12.39 -11.85
N GLY A 100 6.85 12.40 -11.77
CA GLY A 100 6.05 13.31 -12.58
C GLY A 100 6.15 14.76 -12.13
N VAL A 101 6.20 15.69 -13.08
CA VAL A 101 6.12 17.15 -12.85
C VAL A 101 4.66 17.59 -12.88
N GLY A 102 4.19 18.17 -11.78
CA GLY A 102 2.79 18.59 -11.65
C GLY A 102 1.82 17.40 -11.71
N SER A 103 0.55 17.68 -11.97
CA SER A 103 -0.54 16.68 -11.94
C SER A 103 -0.84 16.01 -13.29
N ALA A 104 -0.26 16.51 -14.39
CA ALA A 104 -0.57 16.05 -15.75
C ALA A 104 0.53 15.20 -16.40
N SER A 105 1.63 14.95 -15.68
CA SER A 105 2.76 14.19 -16.21
C SER A 105 2.57 12.69 -16.08
N GLY A 106 3.15 11.92 -17.01
CA GLY A 106 2.97 10.48 -16.98
C GLY A 106 3.17 9.78 -18.32
N PHE A 107 2.54 8.62 -18.45
CA PHE A 107 2.64 7.71 -19.57
C PHE A 107 1.26 7.22 -20.04
N THR A 108 1.13 6.96 -21.34
CA THR A 108 -0.08 6.34 -21.93
C THR A 108 0.27 5.33 -23.02
N GLY A 109 -0.57 4.31 -23.20
CA GLY A 109 -0.47 3.36 -24.33
C GLY A 109 0.56 2.24 -24.16
N GLY A 110 1.21 2.16 -22.99
CA GLY A 110 2.22 1.16 -22.67
C GLY A 110 2.59 1.22 -21.19
N GLY A 111 3.77 0.71 -20.84
CA GLY A 111 4.14 0.47 -19.45
C GLY A 111 5.59 0.72 -19.08
N LEU A 112 5.87 0.72 -17.79
CA LEU A 112 7.23 0.67 -17.24
C LEU A 112 7.54 -0.74 -16.75
N ARG A 113 8.77 -1.21 -16.98
CA ARG A 113 9.22 -2.49 -16.45
C ARG A 113 10.48 -2.33 -15.60
N LEU A 114 10.40 -2.81 -14.37
CA LEU A 114 11.51 -2.91 -13.43
C LEU A 114 11.91 -4.38 -13.40
N LYS A 115 12.97 -4.74 -14.12
CA LYS A 115 13.37 -6.14 -14.30
C LYS A 115 14.79 -6.38 -13.85
N LYS A 116 14.96 -7.23 -12.83
CA LYS A 116 16.27 -7.55 -12.22
C LYS A 116 17.00 -6.30 -11.72
N VAL A 117 16.25 -5.38 -11.11
CA VAL A 117 16.78 -4.12 -10.58
C VAL A 117 16.51 -3.98 -9.09
N THR A 118 17.17 -3.02 -8.46
CA THR A 118 16.91 -2.68 -7.07
C THR A 118 16.85 -1.18 -6.86
N ASN A 119 16.20 -0.76 -5.77
CA ASN A 119 16.17 0.62 -5.31
C ASN A 119 15.54 1.56 -6.35
N VAL A 120 14.24 1.39 -6.61
CA VAL A 120 13.50 2.19 -7.60
C VAL A 120 12.28 2.84 -6.99
N VAL A 121 12.10 4.13 -7.27
CA VAL A 121 10.92 4.91 -6.90
C VAL A 121 10.20 5.34 -8.17
N VAL A 122 8.91 5.05 -8.27
CA VAL A 122 8.01 5.53 -9.34
C VAL A 122 6.92 6.35 -8.70
N ARG A 123 6.89 7.66 -8.98
CA ARG A 123 6.12 8.60 -8.17
C ARG A 123 5.43 9.71 -8.96
N ASN A 124 4.20 10.05 -8.57
CA ASN A 124 3.46 11.21 -9.09
C ASN A 124 3.17 11.19 -10.60
N LEU A 125 2.87 10.02 -11.16
CA LEU A 125 2.63 9.86 -12.59
C LEU A 125 1.19 9.42 -12.89
N ASN A 126 0.61 9.96 -13.96
CA ASN A 126 -0.55 9.33 -14.59
C ASN A 126 -0.05 8.18 -15.47
N ILE A 127 -0.53 6.96 -15.26
CA ILE A 127 -0.13 5.78 -16.03
C ILE A 127 -1.39 5.15 -16.58
N SER A 128 -1.63 5.31 -17.89
CA SER A 128 -2.93 5.02 -18.47
C SER A 128 -2.88 4.11 -19.70
N LYS A 129 -3.96 3.35 -19.88
CA LYS A 129 -4.20 2.51 -21.07
C LYS A 129 -2.99 1.63 -21.43
N PRO A 130 -2.48 0.81 -20.48
CA PRO A 130 -1.35 -0.08 -20.76
C PRO A 130 -1.79 -1.17 -21.73
N LEU A 131 -1.48 -0.96 -23.02
CA LEU A 131 -1.89 -1.89 -24.06
C LEU A 131 -1.13 -3.20 -23.91
N LYS A 132 -1.86 -4.32 -23.89
CA LYS A 132 -1.28 -5.66 -23.88
C LYS A 132 -0.21 -5.77 -24.98
N PRO A 133 0.98 -6.35 -24.70
CA PRO A 133 1.34 -7.14 -23.52
C PRO A 133 1.95 -6.35 -22.35
N ALA A 134 1.83 -5.02 -22.33
CA ALA A 134 2.33 -4.23 -21.22
C ALA A 134 1.29 -4.14 -20.08
N ASP A 135 1.78 -4.14 -18.84
CA ASP A 135 1.06 -3.60 -17.68
C ASP A 135 1.38 -2.12 -17.52
N GLY A 136 0.66 -1.41 -16.65
CA GLY A 136 1.04 -0.03 -16.29
C GLY A 136 2.45 0.04 -15.70
N ILE A 137 2.70 -0.79 -14.69
CA ILE A 137 4.04 -1.09 -14.16
C ILE A 137 4.16 -2.60 -13.96
N THR A 138 5.27 -3.18 -14.43
CA THR A 138 5.65 -4.57 -14.12
C THR A 138 6.94 -4.58 -13.29
N VAL A 139 6.93 -5.23 -12.14
CA VAL A 139 8.09 -5.46 -11.27
C VAL A 139 8.45 -6.94 -11.30
N GLN A 140 9.59 -7.28 -11.90
CA GLN A 140 10.02 -8.66 -12.11
C GLN A 140 11.40 -8.89 -11.49
N ALA A 141 11.54 -9.91 -10.63
CA ALA A 141 12.83 -10.27 -10.02
C ALA A 141 13.58 -9.05 -9.44
N SER A 142 12.85 -8.10 -8.87
CA SER A 142 13.38 -6.80 -8.43
C SER A 142 13.07 -6.56 -6.97
N THR A 143 13.90 -5.78 -6.30
CA THR A 143 13.78 -5.54 -4.85
C THR A 143 13.82 -4.06 -4.48
N LYS A 144 13.27 -3.70 -3.31
CA LYS A 144 13.30 -2.30 -2.82
C LYS A 144 12.66 -1.36 -3.83
N VAL A 145 11.35 -1.52 -4.00
CA VAL A 145 10.56 -0.73 -4.95
C VAL A 145 9.49 0.04 -4.20
N TRP A 146 9.34 1.32 -4.55
CA TRP A 146 8.29 2.18 -4.02
C TRP A 146 7.47 2.78 -5.16
N ILE A 147 6.18 2.48 -5.17
CA ILE A 147 5.20 2.96 -6.16
C ILE A 147 4.23 3.87 -5.41
N ASP A 148 4.35 5.18 -5.62
CA ASP A 148 3.71 6.16 -4.75
C ASP A 148 3.01 7.30 -5.50
N HIS A 149 1.82 7.71 -5.06
CA HIS A 149 1.10 8.85 -5.66
C HIS A 149 0.92 8.77 -7.19
N ASN A 150 0.79 7.57 -7.75
CA ASN A 150 0.50 7.42 -9.17
C ASN A 150 -1.01 7.29 -9.40
N SER A 151 -1.46 7.73 -10.58
CA SER A 151 -2.83 7.55 -11.05
C SER A 151 -2.85 6.54 -12.18
N PHE A 152 -3.22 5.30 -11.86
CA PHE A 152 -3.40 4.21 -12.83
C PHE A 152 -4.82 4.18 -13.39
N SER A 153 -4.96 4.06 -14.71
CA SER A 153 -6.29 3.91 -15.32
C SER A 153 -6.29 3.23 -16.69
N SER A 154 -7.48 2.79 -17.12
CA SER A 154 -7.73 2.39 -18.50
C SER A 154 -9.17 2.75 -18.90
N ASP A 155 -9.92 1.79 -19.42
CA ASP A 155 -11.37 1.76 -19.49
C ASP A 155 -11.85 0.30 -19.34
N ARG A 156 -13.17 0.10 -19.29
CA ARG A 156 -13.81 -1.23 -19.25
C ARG A 156 -14.60 -1.55 -20.53
N ASP A 157 -14.39 -0.79 -21.59
CA ASP A 157 -15.23 -0.83 -22.80
C ASP A 157 -14.79 -1.90 -23.80
N HIS A 158 -13.55 -2.39 -23.66
CA HIS A 158 -12.91 -3.31 -24.62
C HIS A 158 -12.78 -4.76 -24.11
N GLY A 159 -13.43 -5.09 -22.98
CA GLY A 159 -13.31 -6.38 -22.32
C GLY A 159 -12.00 -6.58 -21.53
N LYS A 160 -11.95 -7.66 -20.73
CA LYS A 160 -10.92 -7.83 -19.68
C LYS A 160 -9.49 -8.09 -20.16
N ASP A 161 -9.28 -8.46 -21.42
CA ASP A 161 -7.98 -8.87 -21.97
C ASP A 161 -7.46 -7.97 -23.10
N TYR A 162 -8.13 -6.84 -23.35
CA TYR A 162 -7.63 -5.79 -24.24
C TYR A 162 -6.44 -5.04 -23.60
N TYR A 163 -6.61 -4.63 -22.35
CA TYR A 163 -5.51 -4.22 -21.47
C TYR A 163 -5.06 -5.40 -20.61
N ASP A 164 -3.80 -5.40 -20.17
CA ASP A 164 -3.33 -6.39 -19.19
C ASP A 164 -3.55 -5.93 -17.74
N GLY A 165 -2.55 -5.92 -16.85
CA GLY A 165 -2.67 -5.40 -15.50
C GLY A 165 -2.36 -3.90 -15.38
N LEU A 166 -2.77 -3.26 -14.27
CA LEU A 166 -2.22 -1.92 -13.94
C LEU A 166 -0.87 -2.05 -13.21
N LEU A 167 -0.75 -3.01 -12.30
CA LEU A 167 0.48 -3.25 -11.55
C LEU A 167 0.74 -4.74 -11.29
N ASP A 168 1.77 -5.29 -11.92
CA ASP A 168 2.15 -6.69 -11.72
C ASP A 168 3.51 -6.81 -10.99
N ILE A 169 3.57 -7.66 -9.98
CA ILE A 169 4.77 -7.91 -9.15
C ILE A 169 5.02 -9.43 -9.14
N ASN A 170 6.06 -9.91 -9.80
CA ASN A 170 6.25 -11.35 -10.03
C ASN A 170 7.72 -11.77 -10.15
N HIS A 171 7.95 -13.06 -10.39
CA HIS A 171 9.28 -13.66 -10.59
C HIS A 171 10.23 -13.37 -9.42
N GLY A 172 9.78 -13.65 -8.19
CA GLY A 172 10.59 -13.44 -6.98
C GLY A 172 10.88 -11.97 -6.65
N ALA A 173 10.12 -11.02 -7.20
CA ALA A 173 10.18 -9.64 -6.75
C ALA A 173 9.88 -9.55 -5.23
N ASP A 174 10.46 -8.57 -4.54
CA ASP A 174 10.41 -8.56 -3.09
C ASP A 174 10.61 -7.17 -2.49
N TYR A 175 10.18 -6.95 -1.25
CA TYR A 175 10.32 -5.66 -0.56
C TYR A 175 9.72 -4.50 -1.35
N VAL A 176 8.41 -4.56 -1.62
CA VAL A 176 7.67 -3.56 -2.40
C VAL A 176 6.64 -2.85 -1.53
N THR A 177 6.60 -1.51 -1.61
CA THR A 177 5.51 -0.69 -1.06
C THR A 177 4.76 -0.01 -2.21
N VAL A 178 3.43 -0.10 -2.17
CA VAL A 178 2.48 0.53 -3.08
C VAL A 178 1.60 1.45 -2.23
N SER A 179 1.82 2.75 -2.30
CA SER A 179 1.17 3.70 -1.39
C SER A 179 0.53 4.87 -2.11
N TRP A 180 -0.62 5.34 -1.59
CA TRP A 180 -1.24 6.58 -2.05
C TRP A 180 -1.51 6.66 -3.56
N ASN A 181 -1.66 5.52 -4.24
CA ASN A 181 -1.98 5.51 -5.66
C ASN A 181 -3.49 5.47 -5.85
N THR A 182 -3.97 5.93 -7.01
CA THR A 182 -5.32 5.57 -7.47
C THR A 182 -5.25 4.53 -8.57
N PHE A 183 -6.13 3.54 -8.53
CA PHE A 183 -6.37 2.56 -9.59
C PHE A 183 -7.82 2.68 -10.03
N LYS A 184 -8.05 3.01 -11.30
CA LYS A 184 -9.40 3.33 -11.79
C LYS A 184 -9.76 2.63 -13.09
N ASP A 185 -11.03 2.28 -13.21
CA ASP A 185 -11.68 1.92 -14.48
C ASP A 185 -10.91 0.83 -15.24
N HIS A 186 -10.77 -0.33 -14.61
CA HIS A 186 -9.93 -1.41 -15.14
C HIS A 186 -10.40 -2.79 -14.68
N TYR A 187 -10.02 -3.85 -15.40
CA TYR A 187 -10.41 -5.21 -15.05
C TYR A 187 -9.44 -5.89 -14.06
N LYS A 188 -8.13 -5.80 -14.27
CA LYS A 188 -7.10 -6.55 -13.53
C LYS A 188 -6.18 -5.59 -12.75
N GLY A 189 -6.55 -5.23 -11.53
CA GLY A 189 -5.88 -4.18 -10.74
C GLY A 189 -4.38 -4.43 -10.53
N SER A 190 -4.05 -5.36 -9.63
CA SER A 190 -2.67 -5.71 -9.31
C SER A 190 -2.49 -7.20 -9.01
N LEU A 191 -1.62 -7.85 -9.78
CA LEU A 191 -1.23 -9.24 -9.59
C LEU A 191 0.09 -9.33 -8.83
N VAL A 192 0.18 -10.22 -7.84
CA VAL A 192 1.41 -10.54 -7.13
C VAL A 192 1.64 -12.05 -7.19
N GLY A 193 2.66 -12.50 -7.93
CA GLY A 193 2.89 -13.90 -8.28
C GLY A 193 2.01 -14.37 -9.46
N HIS A 194 2.64 -14.59 -10.61
CA HIS A 194 1.91 -14.70 -11.88
C HIS A 194 1.24 -16.08 -12.12
N SER A 195 1.80 -17.16 -11.54
CA SER A 195 1.42 -18.54 -11.86
C SER A 195 1.49 -19.44 -10.63
N ASP A 196 0.54 -20.38 -10.50
CA ASP A 196 0.53 -21.42 -9.47
C ASP A 196 1.75 -22.37 -9.59
N ASN A 197 2.37 -22.43 -10.77
CA ASN A 197 3.53 -23.28 -11.05
C ASN A 197 4.88 -22.57 -10.91
N ASN A 198 4.93 -21.39 -10.27
CA ASN A 198 6.15 -20.59 -10.14
C ASN A 198 6.76 -20.59 -8.73
N ALA A 199 6.43 -21.60 -7.91
CA ALA A 199 6.91 -21.69 -6.54
C ALA A 199 8.45 -21.68 -6.43
N SER A 200 9.18 -22.20 -7.43
CA SER A 200 10.64 -22.20 -7.45
C SER A 200 11.27 -20.82 -7.43
N GLU A 201 10.57 -19.79 -7.92
CA GLU A 201 11.03 -18.41 -7.89
C GLU A 201 10.30 -17.56 -6.83
N ASP A 202 9.02 -17.84 -6.57
CA ASP A 202 8.17 -16.96 -5.76
C ASP A 202 8.13 -17.35 -4.27
N ALA A 203 8.38 -18.62 -3.92
CA ALA A 203 8.35 -19.05 -2.53
C ALA A 203 9.49 -18.39 -1.72
N GLY A 204 9.13 -17.75 -0.60
CA GLY A 204 10.08 -16.98 0.22
C GLY A 204 10.28 -15.52 -0.22
N HIS A 205 9.60 -15.09 -1.29
CA HIS A 205 9.64 -13.74 -1.84
C HIS A 205 8.26 -13.06 -1.80
N LEU A 206 8.04 -12.06 -2.65
CA LEU A 206 6.77 -11.36 -2.83
C LEU A 206 6.22 -10.74 -1.53
N ARG A 207 7.10 -10.09 -0.74
CA ARG A 207 6.67 -9.29 0.41
C ARG A 207 6.25 -7.90 -0.03
N VAL A 208 4.95 -7.64 0.07
CA VAL A 208 4.32 -6.44 -0.48
C VAL A 208 3.50 -5.70 0.58
N THR A 209 3.53 -4.38 0.54
CA THR A 209 2.66 -3.52 1.36
C THR A 209 1.84 -2.63 0.46
N TYR A 210 0.53 -2.59 0.68
CA TYR A 210 -0.40 -1.68 0.02
C TYR A 210 -1.05 -0.81 1.08
N HIS A 211 -0.88 0.52 1.00
CA HIS A 211 -1.59 1.41 1.91
C HIS A 211 -2.06 2.72 1.31
N HIS A 212 -3.18 3.23 1.82
CA HIS A 212 -3.74 4.51 1.40
C HIS A 212 -4.02 4.60 -0.11
N ASN A 213 -4.17 3.45 -0.79
CA ASN A 213 -4.52 3.44 -2.21
C ASN A 213 -6.04 3.54 -2.39
N TRP A 214 -6.46 4.16 -3.48
CA TRP A 214 -7.85 4.20 -3.91
C TRP A 214 -8.07 3.29 -5.12
N PHE A 215 -8.77 2.18 -4.92
CA PHE A 215 -9.24 1.32 -6.01
C PHE A 215 -10.70 1.67 -6.30
N ASN A 216 -10.98 2.21 -7.48
CA ASN A 216 -12.33 2.67 -7.86
C ASN A 216 -12.74 2.06 -9.19
N ASN A 217 -13.82 1.29 -9.22
CA ASN A 217 -14.27 0.60 -10.43
C ASN A 217 -13.17 -0.30 -11.04
N VAL A 218 -12.47 -1.03 -10.17
CA VAL A 218 -11.49 -2.06 -10.55
C VAL A 218 -12.13 -3.42 -10.30
N ASN A 219 -12.27 -4.25 -11.34
CA ASN A 219 -13.08 -5.47 -11.25
C ASN A 219 -12.50 -6.52 -10.30
N SER A 220 -11.22 -6.86 -10.46
CA SER A 220 -10.56 -7.87 -9.63
C SER A 220 -9.06 -7.61 -9.43
N ARG A 221 -8.45 -8.44 -8.59
CA ARG A 221 -7.02 -8.42 -8.22
C ARG A 221 -6.66 -7.15 -7.44
N ILE A 222 -7.08 -7.04 -6.18
CA ILE A 222 -6.84 -5.86 -5.33
C ILE A 222 -6.23 -6.23 -3.96
N PRO A 223 -4.94 -6.62 -3.91
CA PRO A 223 -4.23 -7.34 -4.96
C PRO A 223 -4.67 -8.81 -5.02
N SER A 224 -4.24 -9.52 -6.06
CA SER A 224 -4.28 -10.99 -6.07
C SER A 224 -2.88 -11.56 -5.84
N LEU A 225 -2.65 -12.12 -4.65
CA LEU A 225 -1.35 -12.58 -4.17
C LEU A 225 -1.25 -14.11 -4.19
N ARG A 226 -0.11 -14.63 -4.67
CA ARG A 226 0.33 -16.02 -4.53
C ARG A 226 1.64 -16.09 -3.77
N PHE A 227 1.83 -17.16 -2.99
CA PHE A 227 3.03 -17.56 -2.22
C PHE A 227 3.56 -16.58 -1.16
N GLY A 228 3.53 -15.27 -1.44
CA GLY A 228 4.17 -14.24 -0.64
C GLY A 228 3.41 -13.82 0.61
N THR A 229 3.82 -12.67 1.15
CA THR A 229 3.22 -12.05 2.34
C THR A 229 2.78 -10.63 2.01
N GLY A 230 1.50 -10.34 2.19
CA GLY A 230 0.93 -9.02 1.90
C GLY A 230 0.35 -8.36 3.13
N HIS A 231 0.67 -7.08 3.31
CA HIS A 231 -0.01 -6.20 4.26
C HIS A 231 -0.83 -5.18 3.48
N PHE A 232 -2.15 -5.27 3.58
CA PHE A 232 -3.09 -4.40 2.89
C PHE A 232 -3.84 -3.59 3.94
N TYR A 233 -3.47 -2.33 4.14
CA TYR A 233 -4.04 -1.50 5.19
C TYR A 233 -4.43 -0.08 4.76
N ASP A 234 -5.46 0.48 5.37
CA ASP A 234 -5.95 1.85 5.11
C ASP A 234 -6.24 2.13 3.63
N ASN A 235 -6.62 1.12 2.84
CA ASN A 235 -7.01 1.30 1.44
C ASN A 235 -8.51 1.55 1.33
N TYR A 236 -8.90 2.31 0.30
CA TYR A 236 -10.31 2.51 -0.06
C TYR A 236 -10.63 1.76 -1.34
N VAL A 237 -11.55 0.80 -1.28
CA VAL A 237 -11.95 -0.05 -2.41
C VAL A 237 -13.43 0.17 -2.72
N VAL A 238 -13.73 0.49 -3.97
CA VAL A 238 -15.09 0.80 -4.44
C VAL A 238 -15.40 0.07 -5.74
N GLY A 239 -16.55 -0.62 -5.78
CA GLY A 239 -17.09 -1.18 -7.03
C GLY A 239 -16.34 -2.42 -7.58
N ALA A 240 -15.67 -3.18 -6.70
CA ALA A 240 -14.95 -4.39 -7.09
C ALA A 240 -15.85 -5.63 -7.04
N ASP A 241 -15.67 -6.56 -7.98
CA ASP A 241 -16.29 -7.89 -7.88
C ASP A 241 -15.55 -8.73 -6.83
N THR A 242 -14.22 -8.79 -6.93
CA THR A 242 -13.34 -9.40 -5.93
C THR A 242 -12.19 -8.47 -5.61
N ALA A 243 -11.88 -8.24 -4.33
CA ALA A 243 -10.78 -7.38 -3.94
C ALA A 243 -9.51 -8.18 -3.56
N VAL A 244 -9.23 -8.35 -2.27
CA VAL A 244 -8.04 -9.05 -1.80
C VAL A 244 -8.20 -10.55 -2.07
N HIS A 245 -7.28 -11.13 -2.83
CA HIS A 245 -7.29 -12.56 -3.15
C HIS A 245 -5.97 -13.21 -2.76
N SER A 246 -5.98 -13.99 -1.68
CA SER A 246 -4.81 -14.73 -1.16
C SER A 246 -4.84 -16.17 -1.66
N ARG A 247 -3.77 -16.64 -2.31
CA ARG A 247 -3.73 -17.96 -2.97
C ARG A 247 -2.38 -18.64 -2.80
N MET A 248 -2.31 -19.93 -3.10
CA MET A 248 -1.07 -20.71 -3.13
C MET A 248 -0.24 -20.56 -1.84
N GLY A 249 -0.90 -20.64 -0.68
CA GLY A 249 -0.28 -20.50 0.64
C GLY A 249 0.12 -19.08 1.04
N ALA A 250 -0.23 -18.06 0.25
CA ALA A 250 0.05 -16.66 0.58
C ALA A 250 -0.53 -16.25 1.95
N GLN A 251 0.12 -15.29 2.61
CA GLN A 251 -0.28 -14.77 3.91
C GLN A 251 -0.72 -13.31 3.79
N MET A 252 -1.98 -13.00 4.06
CA MET A 252 -2.50 -11.62 4.02
C MET A 252 -2.89 -11.11 5.41
N LEU A 253 -2.44 -9.91 5.76
CA LEU A 253 -3.05 -9.08 6.81
C LEU A 253 -3.84 -7.96 6.14
N VAL A 254 -5.15 -7.94 6.36
CA VAL A 254 -6.10 -6.96 5.81
C VAL A 254 -6.59 -6.10 6.98
N GLU A 255 -6.08 -4.87 7.09
CA GLU A 255 -6.24 -4.02 8.28
C GLU A 255 -6.88 -2.66 7.95
N ASN A 256 -7.93 -2.27 8.68
CA ASN A 256 -8.51 -0.91 8.63
C ASN A 256 -8.91 -0.39 7.23
N ASN A 257 -9.12 -1.26 6.25
CA ASN A 257 -9.54 -0.86 4.91
C ASN A 257 -11.05 -0.55 4.89
N VAL A 258 -11.47 0.25 3.90
CA VAL A 258 -12.88 0.55 3.65
C VAL A 258 -13.29 -0.01 2.31
N PHE A 259 -14.35 -0.81 2.30
CA PHE A 259 -14.95 -1.40 1.10
C PHE A 259 -16.35 -0.82 0.88
N ARG A 260 -16.68 -0.45 -0.36
CA ARG A 260 -18.01 0.03 -0.75
C ARG A 260 -18.40 -0.56 -2.08
N THR A 261 -19.66 -0.96 -2.22
CA THR A 261 -20.18 -1.56 -3.46
C THR A 261 -19.27 -2.68 -4.00
N THR A 262 -18.58 -3.37 -3.09
CA THR A 262 -17.68 -4.49 -3.38
C THR A 262 -18.43 -5.78 -3.10
N THR A 263 -18.40 -6.75 -4.03
CA THR A 263 -19.09 -8.03 -3.82
C THR A 263 -18.34 -8.89 -2.80
N VAL A 264 -17.04 -9.12 -3.01
CA VAL A 264 -16.17 -9.89 -2.11
C VAL A 264 -14.92 -9.09 -1.74
N ALA A 265 -14.81 -8.69 -0.47
CA ALA A 265 -13.67 -7.92 0.03
C ALA A 265 -12.40 -8.77 0.15
N VAL A 266 -12.54 -10.01 0.61
CA VAL A 266 -11.43 -10.94 0.81
C VAL A 266 -11.85 -12.35 0.42
N THR A 267 -11.04 -13.04 -0.37
CA THR A 267 -11.21 -14.46 -0.71
C THR A 267 -9.89 -15.21 -0.60
N THR A 268 -9.92 -16.47 -0.14
CA THR A 268 -8.75 -17.35 -0.07
C THR A 268 -8.88 -18.64 -0.86
N ASN A 269 -10.07 -18.96 -1.38
CA ASN A 269 -10.42 -20.28 -1.90
C ASN A 269 -11.01 -20.25 -3.32
N ARG A 270 -10.49 -19.38 -4.19
CA ARG A 270 -10.89 -19.28 -5.60
C ARG A 270 -9.67 -19.37 -6.52
N ASP A 271 -9.90 -19.88 -7.74
CA ASP A 271 -9.02 -19.72 -8.91
C ASP A 271 -7.55 -20.19 -8.75
N SER A 272 -7.26 -21.06 -7.78
CA SER A 272 -5.95 -21.68 -7.56
C SER A 272 -6.07 -23.06 -6.90
N ASP A 273 -5.06 -23.91 -7.08
CA ASP A 273 -5.07 -25.30 -6.56
C ASP A 273 -4.93 -25.39 -5.03
N VAL A 274 -4.33 -24.37 -4.42
CA VAL A 274 -4.11 -24.28 -2.98
C VAL A 274 -4.62 -22.94 -2.47
N ASP A 275 -5.41 -22.99 -1.40
CA ASP A 275 -5.92 -21.79 -0.74
C ASP A 275 -4.79 -20.94 -0.17
N GLY A 276 -5.05 -19.64 -0.03
CA GLY A 276 -4.21 -18.75 0.77
C GLY A 276 -4.72 -18.64 2.21
N TYR A 277 -4.13 -17.69 2.92
CA TYR A 277 -4.50 -17.34 4.29
C TYR A 277 -4.78 -15.84 4.39
N ALA A 278 -5.75 -15.47 5.22
CA ALA A 278 -6.05 -14.07 5.50
C ALA A 278 -6.42 -13.83 6.97
N ASN A 279 -5.86 -12.76 7.55
CA ASN A 279 -6.21 -12.22 8.85
C ASN A 279 -6.83 -10.84 8.68
N LEU A 280 -8.00 -10.60 9.27
CA LEU A 280 -8.74 -9.34 9.16
C LEU A 280 -8.77 -8.63 10.52
N ARG A 281 -8.55 -7.31 10.53
CA ARG A 281 -8.86 -6.48 11.71
C ARG A 281 -9.25 -5.05 11.33
N GLY A 282 -10.23 -4.49 12.05
CA GLY A 282 -10.64 -3.09 11.93
C GLY A 282 -11.20 -2.63 10.58
N ASN A 283 -11.42 -3.52 9.61
CA ASN A 283 -11.97 -3.16 8.31
C ASN A 283 -13.46 -2.77 8.39
N ASP A 284 -13.83 -1.77 7.60
CA ASP A 284 -15.22 -1.48 7.28
C ASP A 284 -15.57 -2.16 5.94
N LEU A 285 -16.24 -3.31 6.03
CA LEU A 285 -16.57 -4.13 4.86
C LEU A 285 -17.70 -3.56 4.00
N GLY A 286 -18.48 -2.58 4.49
CA GLY A 286 -19.58 -1.96 3.74
C GLY A 286 -20.59 -2.94 3.13
N GLY A 287 -20.76 -4.13 3.74
CA GLY A 287 -21.65 -5.20 3.25
C GLY A 287 -21.01 -6.21 2.30
N ALA A 288 -19.73 -6.06 1.94
CA ALA A 288 -19.00 -7.02 1.13
C ALA A 288 -18.83 -8.36 1.87
N ALA A 289 -18.86 -9.47 1.11
CA ALA A 289 -18.60 -10.80 1.65
C ALA A 289 -17.10 -11.02 1.94
N THR A 290 -16.82 -11.99 2.81
CA THR A 290 -15.48 -12.54 3.05
C THR A 290 -15.54 -14.05 2.91
N GLU A 291 -14.68 -14.61 2.08
CA GLU A 291 -14.60 -16.03 1.76
C GLU A 291 -13.24 -16.56 2.20
N ILE A 292 -13.06 -16.69 3.51
CA ILE A 292 -11.78 -17.06 4.12
C ILE A 292 -11.92 -18.49 4.63
N SER A 293 -11.30 -19.43 3.93
CA SER A 293 -11.22 -20.84 4.31
C SER A 293 -10.20 -21.09 5.41
N GLN A 294 -9.14 -20.26 5.49
CA GLN A 294 -8.03 -20.44 6.44
C GLN A 294 -7.48 -19.10 6.95
N VAL A 295 -7.20 -19.04 8.26
CA VAL A 295 -6.53 -17.90 8.93
C VAL A 295 -5.02 -18.14 9.02
N GLY A 296 -4.24 -17.09 8.79
CA GLY A 296 -2.78 -17.17 8.64
C GLY A 296 -2.01 -16.86 9.92
N THR A 297 -0.68 -16.99 9.86
CA THR A 297 0.20 -16.62 10.98
C THR A 297 0.68 -15.17 10.90
N PHE A 298 0.56 -14.52 9.74
CA PHE A 298 0.92 -13.13 9.56
C PHE A 298 -0.14 -12.19 10.19
N THR A 299 0.07 -11.85 11.45
CA THR A 299 -0.82 -10.97 12.25
C THR A 299 -0.16 -9.65 12.65
N THR A 300 1.17 -9.57 12.54
CA THR A 300 1.96 -8.40 12.89
C THR A 300 3.05 -8.19 11.84
N PRO A 301 3.06 -7.05 11.14
CA PRO A 301 4.13 -6.71 10.21
C PRO A 301 5.48 -6.50 10.93
N PRO A 302 6.62 -6.86 10.31
CA PRO A 302 7.94 -6.74 10.93
C PRO A 302 8.55 -5.33 10.84
N TYR A 303 7.72 -4.30 10.70
CA TYR A 303 8.13 -2.90 10.55
C TYR A 303 7.20 -1.98 11.34
N SER A 304 7.68 -0.79 11.67
CA SER A 304 6.87 0.25 12.31
C SER A 304 5.97 0.93 11.29
N TYR A 305 4.72 1.18 11.67
CA TYR A 305 3.74 1.92 10.90
C TYR A 305 2.67 2.46 11.85
N THR A 306 1.86 3.39 11.37
CA THR A 306 0.65 3.85 12.07
C THR A 306 -0.51 3.63 11.10
N ALA A 307 -1.44 2.76 11.47
CA ALA A 307 -2.71 2.63 10.75
C ALA A 307 -3.70 3.66 11.30
N GLU A 308 -4.38 4.37 10.40
CA GLU A 308 -5.50 5.21 10.79
C GLU A 308 -6.77 4.35 11.01
N PRO A 309 -7.75 4.80 11.81
CA PRO A 309 -9.00 4.06 11.92
C PRO A 309 -9.74 4.08 10.57
N ALA A 310 -10.44 3.00 10.22
CA ALA A 310 -11.19 2.87 8.96
C ALA A 310 -12.16 4.05 8.71
N SER A 311 -12.67 4.69 9.77
CA SER A 311 -13.52 5.89 9.69
C SER A 311 -12.86 7.10 9.02
N SER A 312 -11.52 7.19 9.06
CA SER A 312 -10.75 8.30 8.47
C SER A 312 -10.29 8.01 7.05
N VAL A 313 -10.14 6.72 6.70
CA VAL A 313 -9.53 6.25 5.44
C VAL A 313 -10.17 6.87 4.22
N VAL A 314 -11.50 6.95 4.13
CA VAL A 314 -12.16 7.55 2.96
C VAL A 314 -11.72 8.99 2.76
N ALA A 315 -11.66 9.79 3.82
CA ALA A 315 -11.30 11.21 3.75
C ALA A 315 -9.81 11.38 3.40
N SER A 316 -8.93 10.64 4.08
CA SER A 316 -7.48 10.66 3.82
C SER A 316 -7.18 10.22 2.38
N VAL A 317 -7.67 9.05 1.97
CA VAL A 317 -7.38 8.48 0.64
C VAL A 317 -7.95 9.32 -0.49
N THR A 318 -9.20 9.79 -0.40
CA THR A 318 -9.78 10.58 -1.50
C THR A 318 -9.18 11.98 -1.64
N SER A 319 -8.58 12.53 -0.58
CA SER A 319 -7.91 13.83 -0.62
C SER A 319 -6.44 13.72 -1.04
N GLY A 320 -5.74 12.65 -0.63
CA GLY A 320 -4.30 12.47 -0.80
C GLY A 320 -3.87 11.54 -1.94
N ALA A 321 -4.64 10.53 -2.34
CA ALA A 321 -4.15 9.55 -3.31
C ALA A 321 -4.11 10.09 -4.76
N GLY A 322 -3.08 9.68 -5.50
CA GLY A 322 -2.91 9.90 -6.94
C GLY A 322 -1.94 11.00 -7.32
N ALA A 323 -1.73 11.15 -8.63
CA ALA A 323 -0.85 12.16 -9.18
C ALA A 323 -1.37 13.59 -8.90
N GLY A 324 -0.44 14.51 -8.65
CA GLY A 324 -0.71 15.90 -8.29
C GLY A 324 -0.94 16.15 -6.81
N LYS A 325 -0.63 15.18 -5.94
CA LYS A 325 -0.92 15.22 -4.49
C LYS A 325 0.32 15.07 -3.59
N LEU A 326 1.52 15.18 -4.18
CA LEU A 326 2.78 15.31 -3.45
C LEU A 326 2.92 16.65 -2.74
#